data_AF-A0A0Q5SWE0-F1
#
_entry.id   AF-A0A0Q5SWE0-F1
#
_cell.length_a   1.000
_cell.length_b   1.000
_cell.length_c   1.000
_cell.angle_alpha   90.00
_cell.angle_beta   90.00
_cell.angle_gamma   90.00
#
_symmetry.space_group_name_H-M   'P 1'
#
loop_
_entity.id
_entity.type
_entity.pdbx_description
1 polymer ?
#
loop_
_entity_poly.entity_id
_entity_poly.type
_entity_poly.pdbx_seq_one_letter_code
_entity_poly.pdbx_strand_id
1 'polypeptide(L)' 'MKTQSKYLDEINRLLADYLTEIEKSDLKPLSAQVYQVQSKNFVRWINGEFTPGEVKKSKRQAKENSDKGN' A
#
# COMPACT_ATOMS: atom_id res chain seq x y z
N MET A 1 1.03 4.87 8.34
CA MET A 1 2.41 5.31 8.61
C MET A 1 2.81 6.21 7.46
N LYS A 2 3.47 7.35 7.69
CA LYS A 2 4.01 8.19 6.62
C LYS A 2 5.51 8.32 6.83
N THR A 3 6.28 8.08 5.78
CA THR A 3 7.74 8.17 5.80
C THR A 3 8.21 9.48 5.16
N GLN A 4 9.40 9.95 5.54
CA GLN A 4 10.01 11.14 4.94
C GLN A 4 10.42 10.87 3.49
N SER A 5 10.24 11.85 2.60
CA SER A 5 10.52 11.72 1.16
C SER A 5 11.92 11.19 0.87
N LYS A 6 12.94 11.67 1.59
CA LYS A 6 14.33 11.22 1.42
C LYS A 6 14.54 9.71 1.60
N TYR A 7 13.68 9.04 2.35
CA TYR A 7 13.75 7.59 2.52
C TYR A 7 12.84 6.86 1.53
N LEU A 8 11.81 7.51 0.99
CA LEU A 8 10.92 6.90 0.00
C LEU A 8 11.66 6.58 -1.29
N ASP A 9 12.56 7.46 -1.74
CA ASP A 9 13.34 7.20 -2.97
C ASP A 9 14.18 5.93 -2.84
N GLU A 10 14.89 5.78 -1.72
CA GLU A 10 15.70 4.59 -1.45
C GLU A 10 14.83 3.34 -1.23
N ILE A 11 13.69 3.46 -0.54
CA ILE A 11 12.77 2.33 -0.36
C ILE A 11 12.18 1.88 -1.70
N ASN A 12 11.87 2.80 -2.62
CA ASN A 12 11.40 2.45 -3.96
C ASN A 12 12.50 1.74 -4.77
N ARG A 13 13.75 2.19 -4.65
CA ARG A 13 14.90 1.51 -5.27
C ARG A 13 15.04 0.07 -4.74
N LEU A 14 15.00 -0.10 -3.41
CA LEU A 14 15.07 -1.42 -2.76
C LEU A 14 13.86 -2.31 -3.10
N LEU A 15 12.67 -1.73 -3.27
CA LEU A 15 11.49 -2.48 -3.72
C LEU A 15 11.71 -3.03 -5.14
N ALA A 16 12.26 -2.24 -6.06
CA ALA A 16 12.55 -2.72 -7.41
C ALA A 16 13.57 -3.88 -7.42
N ASP A 17 14.62 -3.77 -6.61
CA ASP A 17 15.61 -4.83 -6.42
C ASP A 17 14.95 -6.11 -5.86
N TYR A 18 14.13 -5.96 -4.82
CA TYR A 18 13.40 -7.07 -4.20
C TYR A 18 12.44 -7.78 -5.15
N LEU A 19 11.69 -7.03 -5.96
CA LEU A 19 10.77 -7.62 -6.95
C LEU A 19 11.55 -8.42 -8.01
N THR A 20 12.70 -7.89 -8.44
CA THR A 20 13.60 -8.58 -9.37
C THR A 20 14.15 -9.88 -8.76
N GLU A 21 14.47 -9.87 -7.48
CA GLU A 21 14.93 -11.07 -6.75
C GLU A 21 13.84 -12.13 -6.69
N ILE A 22 12.59 -11.74 -6.39
CA ILE A 22 11.44 -12.67 -6.40
C ILE A 22 11.27 -13.31 -7.78
N GLU A 23 11.34 -12.51 -8.85
CA GLU A 23 11.17 -13.00 -10.23
C GLU A 23 12.25 -14.00 -10.65
N LYS A 24 13.47 -13.86 -10.12
CA LYS A 24 14.59 -14.76 -10.37
C LYS A 24 14.65 -15.95 -9.42
N SER A 25 13.82 -15.97 -8.38
CA SER A 25 13.83 -17.02 -7.36
C SER A 25 12.98 -18.22 -7.78
N ASP A 26 13.35 -19.40 -7.30
CA ASP A 26 12.56 -20.64 -7.49
C ASP A 26 11.40 -20.74 -6.47
N LEU A 27 10.68 -19.63 -6.28
CA LEU A 27 9.55 -19.56 -5.37
C LEU A 27 8.30 -20.16 -6.02
N LYS A 28 7.46 -20.82 -5.21
CA LYS A 28 6.12 -21.22 -5.66
C LYS A 28 5.36 -19.99 -6.16
N PRO A 29 4.61 -20.07 -7.27
CA PRO A 29 3.94 -18.92 -7.87
C PRO A 29 3.07 -18.12 -6.89
N LEU A 30 2.33 -18.82 -6.02
CA LEU A 30 1.51 -18.17 -4.99
C LEU A 30 2.34 -17.40 -3.96
N SER A 31 3.47 -17.95 -3.53
CA SER A 31 4.37 -17.29 -2.58
C SER A 31 4.98 -16.03 -3.19
N ALA A 32 5.45 -16.12 -4.45
CA ALA A 32 5.95 -14.97 -5.19
C ALA A 32 4.88 -13.87 -5.28
N GLN A 33 3.65 -14.23 -5.65
CA GLN A 33 2.54 -13.28 -5.73
C GLN A 33 2.26 -12.61 -4.39
N VAL A 34 2.20 -13.38 -3.29
CA VAL A 34 1.97 -12.84 -1.95
C VAL A 34 3.05 -11.84 -1.57
N TYR A 35 4.33 -12.18 -1.76
CA TYR A 35 5.43 -11.29 -1.42
C TYR A 35 5.42 -9.99 -2.24
N GLN A 36 5.16 -10.08 -3.55
CA GLN A 36 5.05 -8.89 -4.40
C GLN A 36 3.88 -7.99 -3.98
N VAL A 37 2.71 -8.57 -3.67
CA VAL A 37 1.53 -7.80 -3.27
C VAL A 37 1.75 -7.12 -1.93
N GLN A 38 2.29 -7.85 -0.94
CA GLN A 38 2.50 -7.31 0.40
C GLN A 38 3.56 -6.20 0.42
N SER A 39 4.68 -6.37 -0.29
CA SER A 39 5.74 -5.35 -0.36
C SER A 39 5.26 -4.08 -1.07
N LYS A 40 4.55 -4.21 -2.20
CA LYS A 40 3.94 -3.07 -2.91
C LYS A 40 2.93 -2.34 -2.02
N ASN A 41 2.07 -3.07 -1.32
CA ASN A 41 1.10 -2.47 -0.40
C ASN A 41 1.78 -1.78 0.78
N PHE A 42 2.87 -2.33 1.32
CA PHE A 42 3.65 -1.68 2.36
C PHE A 42 4.21 -0.33 1.89
N VAL A 43 4.83 -0.28 0.70
CA VAL A 43 5.39 0.96 0.15
C VAL A 43 4.29 2.00 -0.10
N ARG A 44 3.16 1.59 -0.69
CA ARG A 44 2.00 2.48 -0.90
C ARG A 44 1.43 3.03 0.41
N TRP A 45 1.44 2.24 1.48
CA TRP A 45 1.01 2.70 2.81
C TRP A 45 1.96 3.77 3.35
N ILE A 46 3.28 3.53 3.35
CA ILE A 46 4.25 4.49 3.88
C ILE A 46 4.41 5.75 2.99
N ASN A 47 4.05 5.64 1.70
CA ASN A 47 3.90 6.75 0.77
C ASN A 47 2.60 7.55 1.01
N GLY A 48 1.70 7.04 1.86
CA GLY A 48 0.45 7.70 2.21
C GLY A 48 -0.66 7.59 1.16
N GLU A 49 -0.56 6.65 0.21
CA GLU A 49 -1.60 6.42 -0.80
C GLU A 49 -2.87 5.77 -0.22
N PHE A 50 -2.72 5.00 0.84
CA PHE A 50 -3.83 4.39 1.57
C PHE A 50 -3.43 4.04 3.01
N THR A 51 -4.40 3.76 3.86
CA THR A 51 -4.19 3.19 5.20
C THR A 51 -4.82 1.78 5.27
N PRO A 52 -4.07 0.75 5.68
CA PRO A 52 -4.63 -0.58 5.91
C PRO A 52 -5.79 -0.53 6.91
N GLY A 53 -6.87 -1.25 6.60
CA GLY A 53 -8.08 -1.27 7.42
C GLY A 53 -8.97 -0.03 7.31
N GLU A 54 -8.55 1.01 6.59
CA GLU A 54 -9.40 2.16 6.33
C GLU A 54 -10.43 1.82 5.25
N VAL A 55 -11.65 1.49 5.68
CA VAL A 55 -12.80 1.40 4.80
C VAL A 55 -13.14 2.84 4.41
N LYS A 56 -12.88 3.24 3.15
CA LYS A 56 -13.37 4.53 2.64
C LYS A 56 -14.88 4.55 2.89
N LYS A 57 -15.35 5.40 3.82
CA LYS A 57 -16.78 5.63 4.02
C LYS A 57 -17.36 5.97 2.66
N SER A 58 -18.20 5.08 2.15
CA SER A 58 -18.83 5.27 0.85
C SER A 58 -19.51 6.64 0.88
N LYS A 59 -19.42 7.43 -0.21
CA LYS A 59 -19.95 8.82 -0.28
C LYS A 59 -21.41 8.95 0.17
N ARG A 60 -22.16 7.84 0.24
CA ARG A 60 -23.50 7.75 0.85
C ARG A 60 -23.53 8.11 2.35
N GLN A 61 -22.57 7.66 3.17
CA GLN A 61 -22.57 7.92 4.61
C GLN A 61 -22.12 9.35 4.97
N ALA A 62 -21.37 10.03 4.07
CA ALA A 62 -20.95 11.41 4.30
C ALA A 62 -22.11 12.41 4.14
N LYS A 63 -23.12 12.09 3.31
CA LYS A 63 -24.30 12.94 3.08
C LYS A 63 -25.35 12.85 4.20
N GLU A 64 -25.43 11.70 4.86
CA GLU A 64 -26.44 11.44 5.91
C GLU A 64 -26.14 12.16 7.24
N ASN A 65 -24.87 12.47 7.52
CA ASN A 65 -24.46 13.20 8.72
C ASN A 65 -24.49 14.73 8.56
N SER A 66 -24.54 15.26 7.33
CA SER A 66 -24.70 16.70 7.08
C SER A 66 -26.14 17.17 7.17
N ASP A 67 -27.11 16.26 7.04
CA ASP A 67 -28.56 16.58 6.96
C ASP A 67 -29.29 16.42 8.32
N LYS A 68 -28.61 15.92 9.36
CA LYS A 68 -29.13 15.82 10.74
C LYS A 68 -28.60 16.90 11.68
N GLY A 69 -27.90 17.89 11.13
CA GLY A 69 -27.19 18.93 11.88
C GLY A 69 -27.61 20.36 11.51
N ASN A 70 -28.87 20.58 11.13
CA ASN A 70 -29.47 21.91 11.02
C ASN A 70 -30.89 21.91 11.58
#